data_AF-A0A938SUB6-F1
#
_entry.id   AF-A0A938SUB6-F1
#
_cell.length_a   1.000
_cell.length_b   1.000
_cell.length_c   1.000
_cell.angle_alpha   90.00
_cell.angle_beta   90.00
_cell.angle_gamma   90.00
#
_symmetry.space_group_name_H-M   'P 1'
#
loop_
_entity.id
_entity.type
_entity.pdbx_description
1 polymer ?
#
loop_
_entity_poly.entity_id
_entity_poly.type
_entity_poly.pdbx_seq_one_letter_code
_entity_poly.pdbx_strand_id
1 'polypeptide(L)'
;MPAVEVKPVEPDPAFESLVEREGDGRLKRITDRTVEEAALARNTRIKTEEQRAQIQAYLAERRERLEKVVIDNLDLLARIDGGELDNINFANRDETSLARALVEPLYVRPSAVLELKSRGVIDDPTARFNTQTIEREYRAAVLEDEKKQAGPDSGEQSKVMFRALMRQGYDEAMVTRRRLLLEAADRIDKVSQGLSGELATAVAAARGKLNGLSDREAQFGVILEMLRALPLEQQKQLLQRVVESR
;
A
#
# COMPACT_ATOMS: atom_id res chain seq x y z
N MET A 1 -46.05 14.77 11.26
CA MET A 1 -44.66 14.76 10.77
C MET A 1 -44.73 14.45 9.28
N PRO A 2 -44.14 15.26 8.38
CA PRO A 2 -44.13 14.93 6.95
C PRO A 2 -43.32 13.66 6.73
N ALA A 3 -43.81 12.76 5.87
CA ALA A 3 -43.10 11.56 5.48
C ALA A 3 -41.80 11.94 4.78
N VAL A 4 -40.67 11.42 5.27
CA VAL A 4 -39.38 11.55 4.58
C VAL A 4 -39.49 10.71 3.31
N GLU A 5 -39.60 11.38 2.18
CA GLU A 5 -39.62 10.74 0.87
C GLU A 5 -38.22 10.14 0.62
N VAL A 6 -38.09 8.84 0.85
CA VAL A 6 -36.85 8.10 0.60
C VAL A 6 -36.72 7.95 -0.91
N LYS A 7 -35.90 8.79 -1.54
CA LYS A 7 -35.56 8.62 -2.96
C LYS A 7 -34.96 7.22 -3.16
N PRO A 8 -35.40 6.45 -4.17
CA PRO A 8 -34.80 5.16 -4.50
C PRO A 8 -33.31 5.32 -4.74
N VAL A 9 -32.51 4.45 -4.12
CA VAL A 9 -31.07 4.38 -4.39
C VAL A 9 -30.89 3.87 -5.81
N GLU A 10 -30.22 4.65 -6.66
CA GLU A 10 -29.86 4.22 -8.01
C GLU A 10 -28.98 2.96 -7.92
N PRO A 11 -29.27 1.89 -8.67
CA PRO A 11 -28.46 0.68 -8.65
C PRO A 11 -27.02 1.00 -9.07
N ASP A 12 -26.08 0.29 -8.45
CA ASP A 12 -24.67 0.45 -8.78
C ASP A 12 -24.40 0.01 -10.22
N PRO A 13 -23.62 0.80 -11.00
CA PRO A 13 -23.26 0.41 -12.36
C PRO A 13 -22.36 -0.83 -12.35
N ALA A 14 -22.37 -1.58 -13.45
CA ALA A 14 -21.40 -2.65 -13.64
C ALA A 14 -19.96 -2.08 -13.65
N PHE A 15 -19.02 -2.88 -13.14
CA PHE A 15 -17.59 -2.55 -13.11
C PHE A 15 -16.74 -3.81 -13.31
N GLU A 16 -15.48 -3.61 -13.71
CA GLU A 16 -14.52 -4.70 -13.81
C GLU A 16 -13.93 -4.99 -12.42
N SER A 17 -14.15 -6.20 -11.92
CA SER A 17 -13.72 -6.62 -10.59
C SER A 17 -12.20 -6.54 -10.42
N LEU A 18 -11.77 -6.24 -9.19
CA LEU A 18 -10.36 -6.34 -8.78
C LEU A 18 -9.98 -7.76 -8.34
N VAL A 19 -10.95 -8.66 -8.23
CA VAL A 19 -10.75 -10.04 -7.75
C VAL A 19 -10.30 -10.91 -8.91
N GLU A 20 -8.97 -11.07 -9.04
CA GLU A 20 -8.34 -12.01 -9.95
C GLU A 20 -7.79 -13.21 -9.16
N ARG A 21 -7.88 -14.43 -9.73
CA ARG A 21 -7.30 -15.65 -9.11
C ARG A 21 -6.17 -16.19 -9.96
N GLU A 22 -5.14 -16.71 -9.30
CA GLU A 22 -4.04 -17.44 -9.92
C GLU A 22 -4.47 -18.85 -10.29
N GLY A 23 -3.63 -19.57 -11.05
CA GLY A 23 -3.92 -20.93 -11.53
C GLY A 23 -4.13 -21.97 -10.43
N ASP A 24 -3.65 -21.70 -9.21
CA ASP A 24 -3.85 -22.53 -8.02
C ASP A 24 -5.11 -22.15 -7.19
N GLY A 25 -5.88 -21.16 -7.66
CA GLY A 25 -7.09 -20.66 -7.02
C GLY A 25 -6.87 -19.59 -5.96
N ARG A 26 -5.62 -19.22 -5.63
CA ARG A 26 -5.32 -18.12 -4.70
C ARG A 26 -5.68 -16.78 -5.29
N LEU A 27 -6.02 -15.83 -4.42
CA LEU A 27 -6.24 -14.45 -4.85
C LEU A 27 -4.91 -13.83 -5.30
N LYS A 28 -4.87 -13.32 -6.54
CA LYS A 28 -3.76 -12.52 -7.05
C LYS A 28 -3.75 -11.18 -6.31
N ARG A 29 -2.69 -10.94 -5.54
CA ARG A 29 -2.58 -9.73 -4.70
C ARG A 29 -2.18 -8.52 -5.53
N ILE A 30 -2.87 -7.40 -5.32
CA ILE A 30 -2.45 -6.07 -5.79
C ILE A 30 -1.25 -5.63 -4.96
N THR A 31 -0.07 -5.54 -5.57
CA THR A 31 1.19 -5.17 -4.90
C THR A 31 1.86 -3.93 -5.50
N ASP A 32 1.45 -3.51 -6.70
CA ASP A 32 2.03 -2.37 -7.44
C ASP A 32 1.34 -1.03 -7.12
N ARG A 33 0.18 -1.08 -6.46
CA ARG A 33 -0.66 0.07 -6.12
C ARG A 33 -1.53 -0.19 -4.89
N THR A 34 -2.12 0.86 -4.34
CA THR A 34 -3.09 0.68 -3.25
C THR A 34 -4.41 0.14 -3.81
N VAL A 35 -5.19 -0.52 -2.95
CA VAL A 35 -6.55 -0.96 -3.34
C VAL A 35 -7.43 0.24 -3.73
N GLU A 36 -7.24 1.38 -3.06
CA GLU A 36 -7.97 2.62 -3.35
C GLU A 36 -7.60 3.19 -4.74
N GLU A 37 -6.31 3.22 -5.10
CA GLU A 37 -5.84 3.61 -6.44
C GLU A 37 -6.36 2.66 -7.52
N ALA A 38 -6.35 1.34 -7.26
CA ALA A 38 -6.89 0.34 -8.18
C ALA A 38 -8.40 0.50 -8.38
N ALA A 39 -9.14 0.75 -7.30
CA ALA A 39 -10.58 0.96 -7.35
C ALA A 39 -10.93 2.23 -8.14
N LEU A 40 -10.21 3.34 -7.92
CA LEU A 40 -10.39 4.57 -8.68
C LEU A 40 -10.19 4.34 -10.18
N ALA A 41 -9.23 3.51 -10.58
CA ALA A 41 -9.00 3.19 -11.98
C ALA A 41 -10.18 2.41 -12.62
N ARG A 42 -10.85 1.54 -11.85
CA ARG A 42 -12.00 0.72 -12.30
C ARG A 42 -13.36 1.39 -12.11
N ASN A 43 -13.42 2.52 -11.41
CA ASN A 43 -14.66 3.18 -11.06
C ASN A 43 -15.34 3.80 -12.29
N THR A 44 -16.45 3.19 -12.71
CA THR A 44 -17.22 3.58 -13.91
C THR A 44 -18.06 4.84 -13.73
N ARG A 45 -18.15 5.40 -12.50
CA ARG A 45 -18.74 6.72 -12.27
C ARG A 45 -17.78 7.87 -12.61
N ILE A 46 -16.48 7.60 -12.79
CA ILE A 46 -15.50 8.56 -13.32
C ILE A 46 -15.59 8.56 -14.85
N LYS A 47 -16.29 9.54 -15.41
CA LYS A 47 -16.69 9.54 -16.83
C LYS A 47 -15.79 10.33 -17.75
N THR A 48 -15.08 11.33 -17.21
CA THR A 48 -14.33 12.29 -18.03
C THR A 48 -12.82 12.06 -17.90
N GLU A 49 -12.08 12.33 -18.98
CA GLU A 49 -10.62 12.29 -18.96
C GLU A 49 -10.04 13.39 -18.05
N GLU A 50 -10.73 14.53 -17.96
CA GLU A 50 -10.36 15.61 -17.05
C GLU A 50 -10.38 15.16 -15.58
N GLN A 51 -11.46 14.49 -15.15
CA GLN A 51 -11.52 13.91 -13.80
C GLN A 51 -10.40 12.88 -13.59
N ARG A 52 -10.12 12.03 -14.58
CA ARG A 52 -9.03 11.03 -14.49
C ARG A 52 -7.68 11.73 -14.32
N ALA A 53 -7.41 12.78 -15.09
CA ALA A 53 -6.19 13.56 -14.99
C ALA A 53 -6.05 14.24 -13.62
N GLN A 54 -7.13 14.84 -13.10
CA GLN A 54 -7.15 15.44 -11.76
C GLN A 54 -6.88 14.41 -10.65
N ILE A 55 -7.47 13.22 -10.76
CA ILE A 55 -7.21 12.11 -9.84
C ILE A 55 -5.75 11.70 -9.89
N GLN A 56 -5.18 11.48 -11.08
CA GLN A 56 -3.78 11.07 -11.22
C GLN A 56 -2.81 12.14 -10.70
N ALA A 57 -3.08 13.41 -10.97
CA ALA A 57 -2.28 14.51 -10.44
C ALA A 57 -2.29 14.53 -8.90
N TYR A 58 -3.48 14.36 -8.30
CA TYR A 58 -3.61 14.28 -6.84
C TYR A 58 -2.90 13.05 -6.25
N LEU A 59 -3.03 11.88 -6.89
CA LEU A 59 -2.37 10.66 -6.40
C LEU A 59 -0.84 10.78 -6.48
N ALA A 60 -0.29 11.47 -7.48
CA ALA A 60 1.13 11.79 -7.56
C ALA A 60 1.57 12.70 -6.40
N GLU A 61 0.85 13.80 -6.17
CA GLU A 61 1.08 14.74 -5.05
C GLU A 61 1.02 14.02 -3.68
N ARG A 62 0.04 13.11 -3.51
CA ARG A 62 -0.12 12.31 -2.29
C ARG A 62 1.06 11.37 -2.10
N ARG A 63 1.51 10.72 -3.17
CA ARG A 63 2.65 9.80 -3.14
C ARG A 63 3.93 10.48 -2.65
N GLU A 64 4.23 11.69 -3.11
CA GLU A 64 5.40 12.45 -2.64
C GLU A 64 5.36 12.69 -1.12
N ARG A 65 4.17 13.00 -0.56
CA ARG A 65 4.00 13.13 0.90
C ARG A 65 4.23 11.80 1.62
N LEU A 66 3.72 10.71 1.08
CA LEU A 66 3.88 9.37 1.65
C LEU A 66 5.31 8.88 1.62
N GLU A 67 6.08 9.22 0.58
CA GLU A 67 7.49 8.85 0.49
C GLU A 67 8.28 9.46 1.65
N LYS A 68 7.99 10.72 2.00
CA LYS A 68 8.56 11.33 3.20
C LYS A 68 8.15 10.59 4.48
N VAL A 69 6.87 10.24 4.64
CA VAL A 69 6.40 9.44 5.78
C VAL A 69 7.12 8.10 5.87
N VAL A 70 7.29 7.41 4.74
CA VAL A 70 7.98 6.12 4.64
C VAL A 70 9.45 6.25 5.03
N ILE A 71 10.14 7.25 4.51
CA ILE A 71 11.57 7.48 4.80
C ILE A 71 11.74 7.84 6.29
N ASP A 72 10.91 8.75 6.81
CA ASP A 72 11.02 9.23 8.19
C ASP A 72 10.76 8.09 9.19
N ASN A 73 9.88 7.14 8.86
CA ASN A 73 9.43 6.02 9.71
C ASN A 73 9.91 4.63 9.23
N LEU A 74 11.07 4.56 8.56
CA LEU A 74 11.55 3.33 7.95
C LEU A 74 11.82 2.20 8.98
N ASP A 75 12.20 2.54 10.20
CA ASP A 75 12.39 1.61 11.31
C ASP A 75 11.08 0.93 11.72
N LEU A 76 9.97 1.68 11.77
CA LEU A 76 8.64 1.13 12.07
C LEU A 76 8.19 0.18 10.95
N LEU A 77 8.43 0.55 9.69
CA LEU A 77 8.14 -0.31 8.54
C LEU A 77 8.98 -1.60 8.55
N ALA A 78 10.25 -1.52 8.94
CA ALA A 78 11.12 -2.69 9.08
C ALA A 78 10.65 -3.64 10.20
N ARG A 79 10.14 -3.10 11.31
CA ARG A 79 9.53 -3.86 12.41
C ARG A 79 8.25 -4.58 11.97
N ILE A 80 7.38 -3.89 11.23
CA ILE A 80 6.17 -4.49 10.66
C ILE A 80 6.52 -5.62 9.70
N ASP A 81 7.48 -5.40 8.80
CA ASP A 81 8.04 -6.43 7.90
C ASP A 81 8.62 -7.63 8.65
N GLY A 82 9.21 -7.38 9.82
CA GLY A 82 9.79 -8.40 10.69
C GLY A 82 8.75 -9.24 11.43
N GLY A 83 7.46 -9.02 11.19
CA GLY A 83 6.37 -9.78 11.80
C GLY A 83 6.03 -9.34 13.21
N GLU A 84 6.40 -8.11 13.62
CA GLU A 84 6.09 -7.64 14.98
C GLU A 84 4.57 -7.61 15.26
N LEU A 85 3.75 -7.39 14.21
CA LEU A 85 2.30 -7.45 14.31
C LEU A 85 1.74 -8.89 14.35
N ASP A 86 2.50 -9.91 13.98
CA ASP A 86 2.01 -11.29 13.87
C ASP A 86 1.89 -11.97 15.24
N ASN A 87 2.67 -11.51 16.23
CA ASN A 87 2.69 -12.08 17.58
C ASN A 87 1.79 -11.34 18.57
N ILE A 88 1.07 -10.31 18.12
CA ILE A 88 0.22 -9.47 18.99
C ILE A 88 -1.03 -10.23 19.41
N ASN A 89 -1.25 -10.31 20.72
CA ASN A 89 -2.51 -10.73 21.28
C ASN A 89 -3.52 -9.57 21.26
N PHE A 90 -4.39 -9.57 20.26
CA PHE A 90 -5.43 -8.53 20.11
C PHE A 90 -6.53 -8.56 21.19
N ALA A 91 -6.58 -9.58 22.04
CA ALA A 91 -7.43 -9.55 23.23
C ALA A 91 -6.78 -8.77 24.39
N ASN A 92 -5.46 -8.51 24.32
CA ASN A 92 -4.73 -7.71 25.28
C ASN A 92 -4.71 -6.23 24.84
N ARG A 93 -5.24 -5.35 25.70
CA ARG A 93 -5.33 -3.91 25.44
C ARG A 93 -3.96 -3.25 25.31
N ASP A 94 -2.97 -3.69 26.08
CA ASP A 94 -1.63 -3.09 26.07
C ASP A 94 -0.92 -3.44 24.77
N GLU A 95 -0.95 -4.71 24.36
CA GLU A 95 -0.39 -5.15 23.09
C GLU A 95 -1.10 -4.53 21.88
N THR A 96 -2.42 -4.36 21.95
CA THR A 96 -3.19 -3.64 20.92
C THR A 96 -2.79 -2.16 20.85
N SER A 97 -2.51 -1.54 22.00
CA SER A 97 -2.04 -0.15 22.05
C SER A 97 -0.64 -0.01 21.46
N LEU A 98 0.24 -0.98 21.70
CA LEU A 98 1.55 -1.06 21.04
C LEU A 98 1.43 -1.24 19.53
N ALA A 99 0.54 -2.15 19.08
CA ALA A 99 0.23 -2.34 17.66
C ALA A 99 -0.18 -1.02 17.00
N ARG A 100 -1.05 -0.26 17.69
CA ARG A 100 -1.52 1.04 17.22
C ARG A 100 -0.39 2.06 17.16
N ALA A 101 0.42 2.17 18.20
CA ALA A 101 1.55 3.10 18.23
C ALA A 101 2.58 2.81 17.12
N LEU A 102 2.74 1.53 16.73
CA LEU A 102 3.61 1.13 15.63
C LEU A 102 3.11 1.63 14.27
N VAL A 103 1.80 1.63 14.06
CA VAL A 103 1.21 1.93 12.74
C VAL A 103 0.72 3.38 12.59
N GLU A 104 0.36 4.05 13.69
CA GLU A 104 -0.23 5.40 13.67
C GLU A 104 0.64 6.45 12.96
N PRO A 105 1.99 6.46 13.10
CA PRO A 105 2.86 7.37 12.34
C PRO A 105 2.83 7.15 10.82
N LEU A 106 2.40 5.96 10.37
CA LEU A 106 2.31 5.58 8.96
C LEU A 106 0.96 5.96 8.33
N TYR A 107 0.00 6.44 9.14
CA TYR A 107 -1.34 6.74 8.68
C TYR A 107 -1.37 8.09 7.97
N VAL A 108 -1.82 8.10 6.72
CA VAL A 108 -2.12 9.34 6.01
C VAL A 108 -3.63 9.51 5.92
N ARG A 109 -4.14 10.48 6.69
CA ARG A 109 -5.56 10.80 6.78
C ARG A 109 -5.83 12.21 6.26
N PRO A 110 -6.97 12.46 5.58
CA PRO A 110 -7.98 11.48 5.16
C PRO A 110 -7.47 10.51 4.06
N SER A 111 -8.31 9.53 3.69
CA SER A 111 -8.01 8.64 2.55
C SER A 111 -8.02 9.42 1.23
N ALA A 112 -7.45 8.87 0.17
CA ALA A 112 -7.36 9.55 -1.13
C ALA A 112 -8.75 9.89 -1.68
N VAL A 113 -9.72 8.98 -1.58
CA VAL A 113 -11.11 9.18 -2.02
C VAL A 113 -11.78 10.32 -1.26
N LEU A 114 -11.57 10.41 0.06
CA LEU A 114 -12.16 11.48 0.86
C LEU A 114 -11.55 12.85 0.54
N GLU A 115 -10.25 12.92 0.28
CA GLU A 115 -9.59 14.16 -0.17
C GLU A 115 -10.02 14.55 -1.60
N LEU A 116 -10.15 13.59 -2.51
CA LEU A 116 -10.66 13.86 -3.87
C LEU A 116 -12.09 14.39 -3.84
N LYS A 117 -12.93 13.83 -2.97
CA LYS A 117 -14.29 14.31 -2.74
C LYS A 117 -14.29 15.73 -2.16
N SER A 118 -13.46 16.01 -1.14
CA SER A 118 -13.41 17.35 -0.53
C SER A 118 -12.88 18.42 -1.49
N ARG A 119 -12.03 18.02 -2.45
CA ARG A 119 -11.56 18.87 -3.57
C ARG A 119 -12.59 19.01 -4.70
N GLY A 120 -13.72 18.33 -4.64
CA GLY A 120 -14.76 18.36 -5.68
C GLY A 120 -14.41 17.63 -6.98
N VAL A 121 -13.35 16.82 -6.97
CA VAL A 121 -12.91 16.04 -8.16
C VAL A 121 -13.88 14.88 -8.42
N ILE A 122 -14.40 14.28 -7.34
CA ILE A 122 -15.44 13.26 -7.38
C ILE A 122 -16.60 13.63 -6.46
N ASP A 123 -17.79 13.14 -6.78
CA ASP A 123 -18.99 13.35 -5.97
C ASP A 123 -19.21 12.24 -4.93
N ASP A 124 -20.22 12.43 -4.07
CA ASP A 124 -20.62 11.46 -3.04
C ASP A 124 -20.95 10.06 -3.60
N PRO A 125 -21.78 9.93 -4.65
CA PRO A 125 -22.03 8.64 -5.29
C PRO A 125 -20.77 7.95 -5.79
N THR A 126 -19.84 8.69 -6.43
CA THR A 126 -18.58 8.14 -6.93
C THR A 126 -17.67 7.67 -5.80
N ALA A 127 -17.54 8.45 -4.73
CA ALA A 127 -16.77 8.09 -3.56
C ALA A 127 -17.34 6.86 -2.83
N ARG A 128 -18.67 6.78 -2.70
CA ARG A 128 -19.36 5.61 -2.11
C ARG A 128 -19.17 4.37 -2.96
N PHE A 129 -19.33 4.48 -4.28
CA PHE A 129 -19.13 3.35 -5.19
C PHE A 129 -17.69 2.81 -5.14
N ASN A 130 -16.69 3.70 -5.03
CA ASN A 130 -15.30 3.30 -4.85
C ASN A 130 -15.11 2.47 -3.56
N THR A 131 -15.53 3.03 -2.43
CA THR A 131 -15.19 2.50 -1.10
C THR A 131 -16.09 1.36 -0.64
N GLN A 132 -17.39 1.43 -0.94
CA GLN A 132 -18.40 0.48 -0.44
C GLN A 132 -18.69 -0.66 -1.42
N THR A 133 -18.33 -0.51 -2.69
CA THR A 133 -18.57 -1.52 -3.72
C THR A 133 -17.25 -2.13 -4.20
N ILE A 134 -16.41 -1.37 -4.90
CA ILE A 134 -15.20 -1.91 -5.54
C ILE A 134 -14.14 -2.34 -4.50
N GLU A 135 -13.74 -1.44 -3.59
CA GLU A 135 -12.74 -1.77 -2.57
C GLU A 135 -13.23 -2.86 -1.62
N ARG A 136 -14.51 -2.80 -1.23
CA ARG A 136 -15.12 -3.77 -0.31
C ARG A 136 -15.10 -5.18 -0.89
N GLU A 137 -15.41 -5.34 -2.18
CA GLU A 137 -15.34 -6.63 -2.87
C GLU A 137 -13.93 -7.23 -2.76
N TYR A 138 -12.91 -6.46 -3.14
CA TYR A 138 -11.53 -6.93 -3.09
C TYR A 138 -11.06 -7.25 -1.66
N ARG A 139 -11.34 -6.36 -0.70
CA ARG A 139 -10.94 -6.58 0.71
C ARG A 139 -11.66 -7.78 1.32
N ALA A 140 -12.91 -8.05 0.94
CA ALA A 140 -13.62 -9.24 1.35
C ALA A 140 -12.98 -10.51 0.76
N ALA A 141 -12.60 -10.49 -0.52
CA ALA A 141 -11.90 -11.61 -1.16
C ALA A 141 -10.52 -11.88 -0.52
N VAL A 142 -9.76 -10.83 -0.21
CA VAL A 142 -8.48 -10.90 0.54
C VAL A 142 -8.69 -11.60 1.88
N LEU A 143 -9.68 -11.15 2.64
CA LEU A 143 -9.98 -11.68 3.96
C LEU A 143 -10.42 -13.15 3.90
N GLU A 144 -11.24 -13.51 2.91
CA GLU A 144 -11.67 -14.88 2.69
C GLU A 144 -10.48 -15.80 2.37
N ASP A 145 -9.59 -15.35 1.49
CA ASP A 145 -8.37 -16.07 1.11
C ASP A 145 -7.43 -16.28 2.32
N GLU A 146 -7.22 -15.25 3.14
CA GLU A 146 -6.40 -15.34 4.36
C GLU A 146 -7.03 -16.25 5.43
N LYS A 147 -8.35 -16.20 5.60
CA LYS A 147 -9.07 -17.11 6.51
C LYS A 147 -8.95 -18.57 6.07
N LYS A 148 -9.05 -18.84 4.77
CA LYS A 148 -8.85 -20.20 4.24
C LYS A 148 -7.46 -20.73 4.55
N GLN A 149 -6.44 -19.88 4.46
CA GLN A 149 -5.06 -20.24 4.79
C GLN A 149 -4.84 -20.46 6.29
N ALA A 150 -5.50 -19.68 7.14
CA ALA A 150 -5.44 -19.82 8.60
C ALA A 150 -6.14 -21.10 9.13
N GLY A 151 -7.02 -21.71 8.34
CA GLY A 151 -7.78 -22.89 8.72
C GLY A 151 -9.01 -22.57 9.60
N PRO A 152 -9.63 -23.60 10.21
CA PRO A 152 -10.90 -23.45 10.94
C PRO A 152 -10.74 -22.91 12.36
N ASP A 153 -9.51 -22.69 12.85
CA ASP A 153 -9.27 -22.20 14.21
C ASP A 153 -9.81 -20.76 14.39
N SER A 154 -10.68 -20.58 15.37
CA SER A 154 -11.35 -19.29 15.60
C SER A 154 -10.40 -18.20 16.11
N GLY A 155 -9.34 -18.59 16.83
CA GLY A 155 -8.29 -17.68 17.29
C GLY A 155 -7.49 -17.13 16.12
N GLU A 156 -7.03 -17.99 15.23
CA GLU A 156 -6.29 -17.60 14.02
C GLU A 156 -7.13 -16.77 13.05
N GLN A 157 -8.41 -17.13 12.84
CA GLN A 157 -9.32 -16.31 12.03
C GLN A 157 -9.55 -14.92 12.64
N SER A 158 -9.60 -14.82 13.97
CA SER A 158 -9.71 -13.53 14.67
C SER A 158 -8.44 -12.70 14.44
N LYS A 159 -7.25 -13.29 14.56
CA LYS A 159 -5.97 -12.61 14.25
C LYS A 159 -5.93 -12.11 12.81
N VAL A 160 -6.37 -12.92 11.84
CA VAL A 160 -6.47 -12.51 10.42
C VAL A 160 -7.36 -11.26 10.28
N MET A 161 -8.54 -11.25 10.91
CA MET A 161 -9.44 -10.09 10.86
C MET A 161 -8.79 -8.83 11.45
N PHE A 162 -8.15 -8.95 12.62
CA PHE A 162 -7.48 -7.81 13.26
C PHE A 162 -6.31 -7.30 12.44
N ARG A 163 -5.48 -8.18 11.86
CA ARG A 163 -4.41 -7.80 10.95
C ARG A 163 -4.95 -7.08 9.71
N ALA A 164 -6.03 -7.57 9.12
CA ALA A 164 -6.67 -6.93 7.99
C ALA A 164 -7.16 -5.51 8.33
N LEU A 165 -7.77 -5.32 9.51
CA LEU A 165 -8.20 -3.99 9.98
C LEU A 165 -7.03 -3.04 10.20
N MET A 166 -5.96 -3.51 10.85
CA MET A 166 -4.77 -2.68 11.11
C MET A 166 -4.05 -2.32 9.79
N ARG A 167 -3.92 -3.29 8.87
CA ARG A 167 -3.28 -3.08 7.57
C ARG A 167 -3.93 -1.95 6.79
N GLN A 168 -5.24 -1.74 6.89
CA GLN A 168 -5.92 -0.62 6.23
C GLN A 168 -5.28 0.74 6.52
N GLY A 169 -4.73 0.94 7.72
CA GLY A 169 -4.16 2.22 8.08
C GLY A 169 -2.74 2.46 7.55
N TYR A 170 -1.96 1.40 7.32
CA TYR A 170 -0.56 1.52 6.87
C TYR A 170 -0.28 0.90 5.50
N ASP A 171 -1.29 0.34 4.82
CA ASP A 171 -1.19 -0.30 3.50
C ASP A 171 -0.55 0.64 2.47
N GLU A 172 -0.97 1.90 2.47
CA GLU A 172 -0.47 2.91 1.54
C GLU A 172 1.02 3.21 1.76
N ALA A 173 1.49 3.23 3.00
CA ALA A 173 2.91 3.36 3.32
C ALA A 173 3.70 2.12 2.86
N MET A 174 3.15 0.92 3.00
CA MET A 174 3.78 -0.33 2.53
C MET A 174 3.93 -0.38 1.02
N VAL A 175 2.86 -0.05 0.29
CA VAL A 175 2.89 0.06 -1.17
C VAL A 175 3.87 1.14 -1.62
N THR A 176 3.88 2.29 -0.95
CA THR A 176 4.81 3.39 -1.28
C THR A 176 6.27 2.98 -1.04
N ARG A 177 6.57 2.32 0.08
CA ARG A 177 7.90 1.76 0.34
C ARG A 177 8.31 0.79 -0.75
N ARG A 178 7.43 -0.15 -1.10
CA ARG A 178 7.69 -1.12 -2.17
C ARG A 178 7.99 -0.44 -3.50
N ARG A 179 7.23 0.59 -3.87
CA ARG A 179 7.49 1.41 -5.07
C ARG A 179 8.86 2.09 -5.01
N LEU A 180 9.21 2.71 -3.89
CA LEU A 180 10.54 3.30 -3.70
C LEU A 180 11.67 2.28 -3.86
N LEU A 181 11.48 1.04 -3.37
CA LEU A 181 12.49 -0.01 -3.53
C LEU A 181 12.64 -0.45 -4.99
N LEU A 182 11.52 -0.59 -5.70
CA LEU A 182 11.54 -0.90 -7.13
C LEU A 182 12.15 0.23 -7.95
N GLU A 183 11.84 1.48 -7.61
CA GLU A 183 12.47 2.64 -8.26
C GLU A 183 13.98 2.72 -7.96
N ALA A 184 14.40 2.32 -6.76
CA ALA A 184 15.81 2.18 -6.45
C ALA A 184 16.51 1.14 -7.33
N ALA A 185 15.82 0.03 -7.66
CA ALA A 185 16.33 -0.95 -8.63
C ALA A 185 16.45 -0.33 -10.02
N ASP A 186 15.40 0.36 -10.48
CA ASP A 186 15.35 0.98 -11.81
C ASP A 186 16.40 2.10 -11.97
N ARG A 187 16.74 2.80 -10.87
CA ARG A 187 17.66 3.96 -10.87
C ARG A 187 18.99 3.67 -10.17
N ILE A 188 19.35 2.40 -9.94
CA ILE A 188 20.50 2.03 -9.12
C ILE A 188 21.80 2.69 -9.59
N ASP A 189 21.97 2.85 -10.91
CA ASP A 189 23.12 3.52 -11.52
C ASP A 189 23.21 5.00 -11.13
N LYS A 190 22.09 5.74 -11.18
CA LYS A 190 22.04 7.16 -10.82
C LYS A 190 22.22 7.35 -9.32
N VAL A 191 21.56 6.52 -8.52
CA VAL A 191 21.64 6.55 -7.04
C VAL A 191 23.05 6.23 -6.54
N SER A 192 23.79 5.37 -7.25
CA SER A 192 25.16 4.97 -6.90
C SER A 192 26.21 6.08 -7.04
N GLN A 193 25.91 7.14 -7.80
CA GLN A 193 26.88 8.19 -8.12
C GLN A 193 27.32 8.95 -6.86
N GLY A 194 28.63 9.04 -6.66
CA GLY A 194 29.21 9.76 -5.52
C GLY A 194 28.94 9.11 -4.16
N LEU A 195 28.51 7.84 -4.11
CA LEU A 195 28.52 7.07 -2.87
C LEU A 195 29.95 6.66 -2.51
N SER A 196 30.21 6.51 -1.21
CA SER A 196 31.48 6.03 -0.68
C SER A 196 31.25 5.07 0.50
N GLY A 197 32.26 4.29 0.87
CA GLY A 197 32.23 3.42 2.04
C GLY A 197 31.28 2.22 1.89
N GLU A 198 30.71 1.77 3.01
CA GLU A 198 29.86 0.58 3.08
C GLU A 198 28.62 0.68 2.18
N LEU A 199 27.99 1.86 2.14
CA LEU A 199 26.82 2.10 1.29
C LEU A 199 27.14 1.92 -0.20
N ALA A 200 28.30 2.40 -0.66
CA ALA A 200 28.75 2.19 -2.05
C ALA A 200 28.97 0.71 -2.37
N THR A 201 29.59 -0.03 -1.44
CA THR A 201 29.83 -1.47 -1.59
C THR A 201 28.53 -2.26 -1.67
N ALA A 202 27.55 -1.96 -0.81
CA ALA A 202 26.25 -2.61 -0.82
C ALA A 202 25.48 -2.35 -2.11
N VAL A 203 25.46 -1.10 -2.57
CA VAL A 203 24.83 -0.70 -3.84
C VAL A 203 25.50 -1.37 -5.04
N ALA A 204 26.83 -1.45 -5.07
CA ALA A 204 27.56 -2.14 -6.12
C ALA A 204 27.23 -3.65 -6.15
N ALA A 205 27.11 -4.31 -5.00
CA ALA A 205 26.73 -5.71 -4.90
C ALA A 205 25.28 -5.94 -5.38
N ALA A 206 24.35 -5.07 -4.98
CA ALA A 206 22.96 -5.14 -5.43
C ALA A 206 22.85 -4.92 -6.95
N ARG A 207 23.57 -3.94 -7.50
CA ARG A 207 23.65 -3.70 -8.95
C ARG A 207 24.10 -4.96 -9.70
N GLY A 208 25.13 -5.65 -9.19
CA GLY A 208 25.59 -6.92 -9.76
C GLY A 208 24.51 -7.99 -9.79
N LYS A 209 23.70 -8.11 -8.72
CA LYS A 209 22.55 -9.05 -8.64
C LYS A 209 21.37 -8.66 -9.54
N LEU A 210 21.15 -7.36 -9.76
CA LEU A 210 20.05 -6.86 -10.60
C LEU A 210 20.28 -7.12 -12.09
N ASN A 211 21.54 -7.22 -12.53
CA ASN A 211 21.88 -7.46 -13.93
C ASN A 211 21.24 -8.78 -14.43
N GLY A 212 20.33 -8.67 -15.40
CA GLY A 212 19.65 -9.81 -16.02
C GLY A 212 18.34 -10.23 -15.33
N LEU A 213 17.92 -9.57 -14.24
CA LEU A 213 16.60 -9.78 -13.66
C LEU A 213 15.55 -8.97 -14.40
N SER A 214 14.57 -9.67 -15.00
CA SER A 214 13.36 -9.07 -15.58
C SER A 214 12.14 -9.15 -14.66
N ASP A 215 12.20 -9.99 -13.63
CA ASP A 215 11.10 -10.16 -12.67
C ASP A 215 11.13 -9.08 -11.58
N ARG A 216 10.01 -8.38 -11.41
CA ARG A 216 9.88 -7.26 -10.48
C ARG A 216 9.95 -7.73 -9.02
N GLU A 217 9.44 -8.91 -8.69
CA GLU A 217 9.54 -9.44 -7.33
C GLU A 217 10.99 -9.78 -6.97
N ALA A 218 11.73 -10.40 -7.88
CA ALA A 218 13.16 -10.65 -7.71
C ALA A 218 13.96 -9.35 -7.53
N GLN A 219 13.68 -8.31 -8.35
CA GLN A 219 14.30 -6.99 -8.20
C GLN A 219 14.01 -6.36 -6.84
N PHE A 220 12.74 -6.38 -6.40
CA PHE A 220 12.32 -5.92 -5.08
C PHE A 220 13.08 -6.66 -3.97
N GLY A 221 13.19 -8.00 -4.07
CA GLY A 221 13.90 -8.83 -3.10
C GLY A 221 15.37 -8.45 -2.95
N VAL A 222 16.06 -8.21 -4.07
CA VAL A 222 17.48 -7.79 -4.07
C VAL A 222 17.67 -6.45 -3.35
N ILE A 223 16.84 -5.45 -3.66
CA ILE A 223 16.95 -4.13 -3.01
C ILE A 223 16.58 -4.20 -1.53
N LEU A 224 15.56 -4.97 -1.18
CA LEU A 224 15.15 -5.17 0.21
C LEU A 224 16.25 -5.85 1.04
N GLU A 225 16.89 -6.89 0.49
CA GLU A 225 18.02 -7.58 1.12
C GLU A 225 19.18 -6.61 1.36
N MET A 226 19.56 -5.83 0.33
CA MET A 226 20.61 -4.81 0.44
C MET A 226 20.28 -3.78 1.53
N LEU A 227 19.06 -3.23 1.54
CA LEU A 227 18.67 -2.25 2.54
C LEU A 227 18.72 -2.81 3.96
N ARG A 228 18.26 -4.05 4.18
CA ARG A 228 18.31 -4.68 5.51
C ARG A 228 19.72 -4.89 6.05
N ALA A 229 20.73 -4.97 5.17
CA ALA A 229 22.13 -5.08 5.56
C ALA A 229 22.76 -3.74 5.99
N LEU A 230 22.09 -2.61 5.74
CA LEU A 230 22.61 -1.27 6.02
C LEU A 230 22.10 -0.73 7.37
N PRO A 231 22.87 0.11 8.07
CA PRO A 231 22.34 0.93 9.17
C PRO A 231 21.18 1.82 8.72
N LEU A 232 20.23 2.07 9.63
CA LEU A 232 18.99 2.82 9.33
C LEU A 232 19.25 4.16 8.62
N GLU A 233 20.24 4.93 9.05
CA GLU A 233 20.56 6.22 8.43
C GLU A 233 21.04 6.08 6.98
N GLN A 234 21.79 5.04 6.66
CA GLN A 234 22.22 4.74 5.29
C GLN A 234 21.04 4.26 4.43
N GLN A 235 20.10 3.52 5.03
CA GLN A 235 18.85 3.15 4.35
C GLN A 235 18.03 4.39 3.97
N LYS A 236 17.82 5.31 4.93
CA LYS A 236 17.12 6.57 4.71
C LYS A 236 17.81 7.42 3.65
N GLN A 237 19.13 7.56 3.74
CA GLN A 237 19.96 8.28 2.76
C GLN A 237 19.79 7.71 1.34
N LEU A 238 19.79 6.37 1.20
CA LEU A 238 19.59 5.75 -0.11
C LEU A 238 18.21 6.08 -0.68
N LEU A 239 17.14 5.93 0.10
CA LEU A 239 15.78 6.21 -0.37
C LEU A 239 15.55 7.69 -0.68
N GLN A 240 16.17 8.60 0.07
CA GLN A 240 16.16 10.04 -0.24
C GLN A 240 16.80 10.31 -1.60
N ARG A 241 17.96 9.69 -1.88
CA ARG A 241 18.61 9.80 -3.19
C ARG A 241 17.75 9.25 -4.32
N VAL A 242 16.97 8.19 -4.09
CA VAL A 242 16.03 7.66 -5.10
C VAL A 242 15.03 8.75 -5.48
N VAL A 243 14.41 9.41 -4.50
CA VAL A 243 13.46 10.52 -4.72
C VAL A 243 14.13 11.69 -5.44
N GLU A 244 15.31 12.12 -5.01
CA GLU A 244 16.08 13.22 -5.63
C GLU A 244 16.56 12.90 -7.05
N SER A 245 16.67 11.61 -7.38
CA SER A 245 17.14 11.14 -8.68
C SER A 245 16.05 11.12 -9.75
N ARG A 246 14.85 11.63 -9.48
CA ARG A 246 13.73 11.60 -10.44
C ARG A 246 14.00 12.36 -11.72
#